data_AF-A0A7C7LXX7-F1
#
_entry.id   AF-A0A7C7LXX7-F1
#
_cell.length_a   1.000
_cell.length_b   1.000
_cell.length_c   1.000
_cell.angle_alpha   90.00
_cell.angle_beta   90.00
_cell.angle_gamma   90.00
#
_symmetry.space_group_name_H-M   'P 1'
#
loop_
_entity.id
_entity.type
_entity.pdbx_description
1 polymer ?
#
loop_
_entity_poly.entity_id
_entity_poly.type
_entity_poly.pdbx_seq_one_letter_code
_entity_poly.pdbx_strand_id
1 'polypeptide(L)'
;MKPMRISVLLIASLVVNGCAEPAAEDHAEEAQGIYGGWVVSEWIMPENEVMTMPAEHGLFLFTESGHYSMMWVPSADRPILPTPSEEASDAQLAEAYMGFVANSGRYTATPDVITYEAYIARDPAYMSRFEPMGGEG
;
A
#
# COMPACT_ATOMS: atom_id res chain seq x y z
N MET A 1 -35.15 -11.00 72.71
CA MET A 1 -33.99 -10.16 73.04
C MET A 1 -33.03 -10.95 73.90
N LYS A 2 -31.86 -11.34 73.35
CA LYS A 2 -30.77 -12.03 74.06
C LYS A 2 -29.44 -11.63 73.40
N PRO A 3 -28.36 -11.47 74.18
CA PRO A 3 -27.25 -10.58 73.83
C PRO A 3 -26.23 -11.19 72.87
N MET A 4 -25.74 -10.31 72.00
CA MET A 4 -24.66 -10.46 71.04
C MET A 4 -23.34 -10.79 71.73
N ARG A 5 -22.72 -11.92 71.39
CA ARG A 5 -21.34 -12.24 71.72
C ARG A 5 -20.48 -12.00 70.48
N ILE A 6 -19.75 -10.90 70.50
CA ILE A 6 -18.70 -10.57 69.52
C ILE A 6 -17.51 -11.47 69.87
N SER A 7 -17.23 -12.47 69.04
CA SER A 7 -15.96 -13.20 69.07
C SER A 7 -15.10 -12.72 67.91
N VAL A 8 -14.03 -12.02 68.29
CA VAL A 8 -12.93 -11.62 67.44
C VAL A 8 -12.20 -12.89 67.00
N LEU A 9 -12.29 -13.23 65.72
CA LEU A 9 -11.36 -14.14 65.07
C LEU A 9 -10.82 -13.46 63.82
N LEU A 10 -9.63 -12.90 63.99
CA LEU A 10 -8.71 -12.45 62.96
C LEU A 10 -8.09 -13.70 62.27
N ILE A 11 -7.55 -13.51 61.06
CA ILE A 11 -6.67 -14.43 60.27
C ILE A 11 -7.47 -15.34 59.31
N ALA A 12 -7.30 -15.35 57.99
CA ALA A 12 -6.35 -14.67 57.09
C ALA A 12 -7.00 -14.46 55.71
N SER A 13 -6.77 -13.28 55.14
CA SER A 13 -6.98 -12.99 53.74
C SER A 13 -5.93 -13.70 52.88
N LEU A 14 -6.33 -14.78 52.19
CA LEU A 14 -5.65 -15.27 51.00
C LEU A 14 -6.38 -14.71 49.79
N VAL A 15 -6.15 -13.43 49.50
CA VAL A 15 -6.45 -12.89 48.16
C VAL A 15 -5.29 -13.36 47.31
N VAL A 16 -5.53 -14.44 46.56
CA VAL A 16 -4.63 -14.84 45.48
C VAL A 16 -4.70 -13.72 44.46
N ASN A 17 -3.74 -12.80 44.51
CA ASN A 17 -3.40 -11.94 43.37
C ASN A 17 -2.87 -12.88 42.28
N GLY A 18 -3.79 -13.53 41.58
CA GLY A 18 -3.51 -13.95 40.22
C GLY A 18 -3.31 -12.67 39.43
N CYS A 19 -2.06 -12.33 39.13
CA CYS A 19 -1.75 -11.45 38.02
C CYS A 19 -2.24 -12.16 36.77
N ALA A 20 -3.54 -12.09 36.50
CA ALA A 20 -4.01 -12.12 35.14
C ALA A 20 -3.43 -10.84 34.54
N GLU A 21 -2.34 -10.98 33.79
CA GLU A 21 -2.01 -9.99 32.78
C GLU A 21 -3.32 -9.65 32.07
N PRO A 22 -3.72 -8.38 31.97
CA PRO A 22 -4.78 -8.04 31.05
C PRO A 22 -4.31 -8.61 29.72
N ALA A 23 -5.02 -9.60 29.20
CA ALA A 23 -4.84 -10.04 27.84
C ALA A 23 -4.82 -8.75 27.04
N ALA A 24 -3.68 -8.46 26.39
CA ALA A 24 -3.59 -7.34 25.51
C ALA A 24 -4.80 -7.47 24.60
N GLU A 25 -5.76 -6.57 24.74
CA GLU A 25 -6.75 -6.37 23.71
C GLU A 25 -5.89 -6.04 22.51
N ASP A 26 -5.78 -7.03 21.62
CA ASP A 26 -5.25 -6.86 20.29
C ASP A 26 -6.24 -5.90 19.64
N HIS A 27 -6.02 -4.61 19.89
CA HIS A 27 -6.50 -3.56 19.04
C HIS A 27 -5.81 -3.86 17.72
N ALA A 28 -6.41 -4.77 16.95
CA ALA A 28 -6.30 -4.76 15.51
C ALA A 28 -6.65 -3.32 15.14
N GLU A 29 -5.62 -2.51 15.02
CA GLU A 29 -5.66 -1.18 14.47
C GLU A 29 -6.39 -1.42 13.16
N GLU A 30 -7.67 -1.03 13.07
CA GLU A 30 -8.40 -1.10 11.81
C GLU A 30 -7.52 -0.33 10.85
N ALA A 31 -6.83 -1.06 9.97
CA ALA A 31 -5.85 -0.47 9.09
C ALA A 31 -6.58 0.63 8.35
N GLN A 32 -6.30 1.88 8.74
CA GLN A 32 -6.85 3.02 8.04
C GLN A 32 -6.32 2.84 6.61
N GLY A 33 -7.24 2.58 5.68
CA GLY A 33 -6.86 2.20 4.32
C GLY A 33 -5.88 3.21 3.73
N ILE A 34 -5.15 2.81 2.68
CA ILE A 34 -4.08 3.60 2.04
C ILE A 34 -4.57 4.85 1.28
N TYR A 35 -5.73 5.39 1.65
CA TYR A 35 -6.40 6.51 1.01
C TYR A 35 -5.54 7.76 1.02
N GLY A 36 -5.49 8.47 -0.10
CA GLY A 36 -4.72 9.70 -0.25
C GLY A 36 -3.85 9.73 -1.50
N GLY A 37 -2.96 10.71 -1.53
CA GLY A 37 -1.95 10.88 -2.57
C GLY A 37 -0.57 10.51 -2.06
N TRP A 38 0.16 9.74 -2.86
CA TRP A 38 1.46 9.17 -2.52
C TRP A 38 2.48 9.48 -3.61
N VAL A 39 3.70 9.75 -3.17
CA VAL A 39 4.91 9.77 -4.00
C VAL A 39 5.71 8.54 -3.59
N VAL A 40 6.00 7.68 -4.55
CA VAL A 40 6.83 6.49 -4.32
C VAL A 40 8.27 6.96 -4.13
N SER A 41 8.96 6.43 -3.13
CA SER A 41 10.38 6.74 -2.88
C SER A 41 11.33 5.75 -3.56
N GLU A 42 10.95 4.47 -3.59
CA GLU A 42 11.83 3.38 -3.98
C GLU A 42 11.02 2.19 -4.49
N TRP A 43 11.56 1.49 -5.49
CA TRP A 43 11.05 0.21 -5.98
C TRP A 43 11.94 -0.92 -5.48
N ILE A 44 11.34 -1.92 -4.83
CA ILE A 44 12.01 -3.13 -4.38
C ILE A 44 11.38 -4.30 -5.16
N MET A 45 12.14 -4.85 -6.12
CA MET A 45 11.71 -6.00 -6.90
C MET A 45 12.00 -7.30 -6.12
N PRO A 46 11.16 -8.35 -6.24
CA PRO A 46 11.37 -9.61 -5.54
C PRO A 46 12.68 -10.31 -5.89
N GLU A 47 13.11 -11.20 -5.00
CA GLU A 47 14.49 -11.67 -4.69
C GLU A 47 15.42 -12.12 -5.85
N ASN A 48 14.93 -12.24 -7.09
CA ASN A 48 15.76 -12.58 -8.25
C ASN A 48 16.39 -11.36 -8.94
N GLU A 49 15.90 -10.16 -8.65
CA GLU A 49 16.45 -8.89 -9.15
C GLU A 49 16.57 -7.93 -7.96
N VAL A 50 17.63 -8.05 -7.14
CA VAL A 50 17.95 -7.04 -6.12
C VAL A 50 18.45 -5.77 -6.80
N MET A 51 17.55 -5.13 -7.53
CA MET A 51 17.70 -3.82 -8.14
C MET A 51 16.75 -2.91 -7.39
N THR A 52 17.28 -2.31 -6.34
CA THR A 52 16.60 -1.19 -5.69
C THR A 52 16.70 0.01 -6.62
N MET A 53 15.56 0.47 -7.16
CA MET A 53 15.52 1.59 -8.10
C MET A 53 14.88 2.80 -7.43
N PRO A 54 15.51 3.99 -7.47
CA PRO A 54 14.87 5.20 -6.98
C PRO A 54 13.60 5.47 -7.80
N ALA A 55 12.50 5.78 -7.12
CA ALA A 55 11.28 6.19 -7.79
C ALA A 55 11.34 7.71 -8.04
N GLU A 56 11.82 8.07 -9.22
CA GLU A 56 12.18 9.46 -9.53
C GLU A 56 10.95 10.38 -9.64
N HIS A 57 9.95 9.97 -10.42
CA HIS A 57 8.73 10.75 -10.62
C HIS A 57 7.50 9.85 -10.67
N GLY A 58 6.58 10.05 -9.73
CA GLY A 58 5.30 9.37 -9.74
C GLY A 58 4.29 9.96 -8.76
N LEU A 59 3.02 9.90 -9.13
CA LEU A 59 1.88 10.23 -8.26
C LEU A 59 0.90 9.06 -8.28
N PHE A 60 0.57 8.59 -7.08
CA PHE A 60 -0.37 7.49 -6.86
C PHE A 60 -1.51 8.02 -6.00
N LEU A 61 -2.74 7.83 -6.46
CA LEU A 61 -3.95 8.27 -5.77
C LEU A 61 -4.77 7.04 -5.43
N PHE A 62 -5.24 6.96 -4.18
CA PHE A 62 -6.17 5.94 -3.71
C PHE A 62 -7.35 6.61 -3.03
N THR A 63 -8.56 6.29 -3.47
CA THR A 63 -9.78 6.86 -2.90
C THR A 63 -10.41 5.89 -1.91
N GLU A 64 -11.15 6.45 -0.94
CA GLU A 64 -12.01 5.67 -0.04
C GLU A 64 -13.05 4.82 -0.78
N SER A 65 -13.47 5.27 -1.97
CA SER A 65 -14.44 4.55 -2.81
C SER A 65 -13.85 3.34 -3.56
N GLY A 66 -12.58 3.00 -3.33
CA GLY A 66 -11.90 1.86 -3.93
C GLY A 66 -11.39 2.12 -5.35
N HIS A 67 -11.15 3.37 -5.73
CA HIS A 67 -10.55 3.73 -7.01
C HIS A 67 -9.11 4.16 -6.85
N TYR A 68 -8.31 3.90 -7.87
CA TYR A 68 -6.93 4.38 -7.91
C TYR A 68 -6.64 5.07 -9.23
N SER A 69 -5.61 5.91 -9.22
CA SER A 69 -4.98 6.48 -10.41
C SER A 69 -3.49 6.60 -10.17
N MET A 70 -2.68 6.13 -11.11
CA MET A 70 -1.23 6.24 -11.02
C MET A 70 -0.63 6.75 -12.32
N MET A 71 0.36 7.64 -12.18
CA MET A 71 1.20 8.13 -13.26
C MET A 71 2.63 8.17 -12.78
N TRP A 72 3.53 7.46 -13.43
CA TRP A 72 4.92 7.38 -13.00
C TRP A 72 5.89 7.03 -14.12
N VAL A 73 7.17 7.15 -13.81
CA VAL A 73 8.29 6.86 -14.71
C VAL A 73 9.30 5.98 -13.99
N PRO A 74 9.81 4.90 -14.60
CA PRO A 74 10.76 3.97 -13.96
C PRO A 74 12.18 4.53 -13.86
N SER A 75 12.52 5.57 -14.64
CA SER A 75 13.84 6.18 -14.62
C SER A 75 13.74 7.68 -14.94
N ALA A 76 14.63 8.46 -14.33
CA ALA A 76 14.88 9.86 -14.66
C ALA A 76 15.61 10.03 -16.00
N ASP A 77 16.32 8.98 -16.46
CA ASP A 77 17.03 8.99 -17.74
C ASP A 77 16.04 8.80 -18.90
N ARG A 78 15.39 9.91 -19.29
CA ARG A 78 14.51 9.96 -20.45
C ARG A 78 15.22 10.58 -21.66
N PRO A 79 15.00 10.04 -22.87
CA PRO A 79 15.41 10.69 -24.10
C PRO A 79 14.84 12.11 -24.16
N ILE A 80 15.72 13.09 -24.36
CA ILE A 80 15.34 14.47 -24.58
C ILE A 80 14.95 14.62 -26.05
N LEU A 81 13.73 15.09 -26.31
CA LEU A 81 13.29 15.40 -27.67
C LEU A 81 14.11 16.57 -28.24
N PRO A 82 14.35 16.61 -29.56
CA PRO A 82 14.95 17.78 -30.19
C PRO A 82 14.12 19.04 -29.92
N THR A 83 14.78 20.20 -29.98
CA THR A 83 14.12 21.51 -29.89
C THR A 83 14.22 22.18 -31.26
N PRO A 84 13.10 22.49 -31.94
CA PRO A 84 11.72 22.30 -31.48
C PRO A 84 11.25 20.84 -31.54
N SER A 85 10.29 20.46 -30.68
CA SER A 85 9.80 19.08 -30.58
C SER A 85 9.07 18.60 -31.84
N GLU A 86 8.63 19.50 -32.72
CA GLU A 86 8.02 19.14 -34.00
C GLU A 86 9.02 18.49 -34.97
N GLU A 87 10.34 18.65 -34.74
CA GLU A 87 11.39 18.00 -35.52
C GLU A 87 11.68 16.57 -35.03
N ALA A 88 11.03 16.13 -33.94
CA ALA A 88 11.18 14.76 -33.45
C ALA A 88 10.59 13.75 -34.44
N SER A 89 11.39 12.74 -34.78
CA SER A 89 10.88 11.57 -35.51
C SER A 89 9.90 10.77 -34.65
N ASP A 90 9.04 9.99 -35.30
CA ASP A 90 8.13 9.06 -34.62
C ASP A 90 8.86 8.11 -33.67
N ALA A 91 10.08 7.69 -34.04
CA ALA A 91 10.92 6.84 -33.20
C ALA A 91 11.35 7.54 -31.91
N GLN A 92 11.77 8.81 -32.00
CA GLN A 92 12.17 9.61 -30.83
C GLN A 92 10.97 9.91 -29.92
N LEU A 93 9.81 10.20 -30.51
CA LEU A 93 8.57 10.36 -29.75
C LEU A 93 8.19 9.06 -29.04
N ALA A 94 8.23 7.94 -29.75
CA ALA A 94 7.93 6.63 -29.17
C ALA A 94 8.86 6.32 -28.00
N GLU A 95 10.17 6.49 -28.16
CA GLU A 95 11.18 6.22 -27.13
C GLU A 95 11.00 7.12 -25.90
N ALA A 96 10.83 8.43 -26.09
CA ALA A 96 10.67 9.40 -25.00
C ALA A 96 9.43 9.13 -24.14
N TYR A 97 8.35 8.65 -24.76
CA TYR A 97 7.12 8.32 -24.04
C TYR A 97 7.05 6.87 -23.59
N MET A 98 7.81 5.92 -24.17
CA MET A 98 7.68 4.47 -23.92
C MET A 98 7.67 4.11 -22.43
N GLY A 99 8.55 4.70 -21.63
CA GLY A 99 8.62 4.45 -20.19
C GLY A 99 7.58 5.20 -19.34
N PHE A 100 6.61 5.93 -19.92
CA PHE A 100 5.56 6.58 -19.14
C PHE A 100 4.44 5.59 -18.80
N VAL A 101 4.25 5.35 -17.51
CA VAL A 101 3.16 4.50 -17.03
C VAL A 101 2.01 5.40 -16.58
N ALA A 102 0.82 5.13 -17.12
CA ALA A 102 -0.42 5.77 -16.68
C ALA A 102 -1.55 4.76 -16.74
N ASN A 103 -2.20 4.53 -15.61
CA ASN A 103 -3.38 3.68 -15.52
C ASN A 103 -4.24 4.04 -14.31
N SER A 104 -5.53 3.71 -14.39
CA SER A 104 -6.50 3.95 -13.33
C SER A 104 -7.63 2.93 -13.38
N GLY A 105 -8.30 2.75 -12.24
CA GLY A 105 -9.35 1.76 -12.09
C GLY A 105 -9.70 1.51 -10.63
N ARG A 106 -9.91 0.25 -10.26
CA ARG A 106 -10.23 -0.18 -8.89
C ARG A 106 -9.04 -0.80 -8.21
N TYR A 107 -9.05 -0.78 -6.88
CA TYR A 107 -8.06 -1.52 -6.11
C TYR A 107 -8.69 -2.19 -4.90
N THR A 108 -8.00 -3.23 -4.43
CA THR A 108 -8.15 -3.78 -3.08
C THR A 108 -6.78 -3.75 -2.41
N ALA A 109 -6.75 -3.59 -1.10
CA ALA A 109 -5.52 -3.55 -0.32
C ALA A 109 -5.65 -4.44 0.91
N THR A 110 -4.63 -5.26 1.15
CA THR A 110 -4.32 -5.88 2.44
C THR A 110 -3.09 -5.18 3.01
N PRO A 111 -2.63 -5.50 4.24
CA PRO A 111 -1.42 -4.89 4.81
C PRO A 111 -0.17 -5.02 3.91
N ASP A 112 -0.05 -6.12 3.16
CA ASP A 112 1.17 -6.44 2.39
C ASP A 112 0.96 -6.39 0.86
N VAL A 113 -0.28 -6.34 0.38
CA VAL A 113 -0.58 -6.50 -1.05
C VAL A 113 -1.64 -5.49 -1.50
N ILE A 114 -1.34 -4.76 -2.58
CA ILE A 114 -2.31 -3.99 -3.33
C ILE A 114 -2.61 -4.75 -4.62
N THR A 115 -3.89 -5.00 -4.90
CA THR A 115 -4.35 -5.60 -6.15
C THR A 115 -5.09 -4.55 -6.97
N TYR A 116 -4.76 -4.42 -8.25
CA TYR A 116 -5.33 -3.43 -9.15
C TYR A 116 -6.25 -4.05 -10.20
N GLU A 117 -7.31 -3.32 -10.53
CA GLU A 117 -8.16 -3.54 -11.69
C GLU A 117 -8.22 -2.27 -12.54
N ALA A 118 -7.25 -2.13 -13.45
CA ALA A 118 -7.22 -1.09 -14.47
C ALA A 118 -8.46 -1.12 -15.39
N TYR A 119 -9.19 -0.01 -15.42
CA TYR A 119 -10.23 0.28 -16.39
C TYR A 119 -9.68 0.95 -17.63
N ILE A 120 -8.60 1.70 -17.45
CA ILE A 120 -7.87 2.37 -18.50
C ILE A 120 -6.38 2.30 -18.21
N ALA A 121 -5.60 2.02 -19.24
CA ALA A 121 -4.15 2.08 -19.20
C ALA A 121 -3.61 2.57 -20.53
N ARG A 122 -2.47 3.26 -20.49
CA ARG A 122 -1.71 3.61 -21.68
C ARG A 122 -1.28 2.37 -22.44
N ASP A 123 -0.80 1.35 -21.72
CA ASP A 123 -0.50 0.03 -22.28
C ASP A 123 -1.80 -0.78 -22.37
N PRO A 124 -2.30 -1.09 -23.58
CA PRO A 124 -3.53 -1.87 -23.74
C PRO A 124 -3.43 -3.27 -23.15
N ALA A 125 -2.22 -3.85 -23.09
CA ALA A 125 -2.03 -5.17 -22.51
C ALA A 125 -2.38 -5.18 -21.02
N TYR A 126 -2.14 -4.08 -20.31
CA TYR A 126 -2.45 -3.95 -18.88
C TYR A 126 -3.96 -4.03 -18.60
N MET A 127 -4.81 -3.63 -19.55
CA MET A 127 -6.27 -3.80 -19.45
C MET A 127 -6.74 -5.22 -19.79
N SER A 128 -5.88 -6.06 -20.38
CA SER A 128 -6.21 -7.42 -20.83
C SER A 128 -5.71 -8.52 -19.90
N ARG A 129 -4.80 -8.21 -18.96
CA ARG A 129 -4.13 -9.16 -18.05
C ARG A 129 -4.97 -9.56 -16.83
N PHE A 130 -6.29 -9.50 -16.94
CA PHE A 130 -7.22 -9.91 -15.89
C PHE A 130 -7.38 -11.43 -15.79
N GLU A 131 -6.28 -12.11 -15.51
CA GLU A 131 -6.31 -13.37 -14.78
C GLU A 131 -5.82 -13.07 -13.35
N PRO A 132 -6.42 -13.68 -12.30
CA PRO A 132 -6.23 -13.31 -10.89
C PRO A 132 -4.87 -13.70 -10.31
N MET A 133 -3.82 -13.76 -11.14
CA MET A 133 -2.47 -14.10 -10.73
C MET A 133 -1.61 -12.85 -10.93
N GLY A 134 -1.11 -12.32 -9.81
CA GLY A 134 -0.25 -11.13 -9.75
C GLY A 134 0.69 -11.05 -10.93
N GLY A 135 0.39 -10.13 -11.85
CA GLY A 135 1.26 -9.82 -12.96
C GLY A 135 2.25 -8.77 -12.49
N GLU A 136 3.51 -9.16 -12.42
CA GLU A 136 4.64 -8.25 -12.25
C GLU A 136 4.51 -7.12 -13.30
N GLY A 137 4.51 -5.88 -12.79
CA GLY A 137 4.51 -4.66 -13.59
C GLY A 137 5.89 -4.31 -14.09
#